data_AF-A0A975EY21-F1
#
_entry.id   AF-A0A975EY21-F1
#
_cell.length_a   1.000
_cell.length_b   1.000
_cell.length_c   1.000
_cell.angle_alpha   90.00
_cell.angle_beta   90.00
_cell.angle_gamma   90.00
#
_symmetry.space_group_name_H-M   'P 1'
#
loop_
_entity.id
_entity.type
_entity.pdbx_description
1 polymer ?
#
loop_
_entity_poly.entity_id
_entity_poly.type
_entity_poly.pdbx_seq_one_letter_code
_entity_poly.pdbx_strand_id
1 'polypeptide(L)'
;MNAYVVLPAVLGFAGCFSVMVSVPLRSKKYVVKAGKCVLPLRRGNALAAKLSFLTCVLLVSLSLLGRLSFLINCIVCATGILGCEITARSLFIKKFKGVYENGIFINYPFISYDDIYSIPAFLWEDSAEALKGKTSLQIVLNNGKNITLFFESEEEFSKVIPYLSTGVHR
;
A
#
# COMPACT_ATOMS: atom_id res chain seq x y z
N MET A 1 21.66 12.06 30.66
CA MET A 1 20.35 12.08 29.96
C MET A 1 19.31 11.44 30.87
N ASN A 2 18.15 12.08 31.08
CA ASN A 2 17.09 11.54 31.92
C ASN A 2 16.55 10.22 31.33
N ALA A 3 16.51 9.15 32.14
CA ALA A 3 16.00 7.84 31.72
C ALA A 3 14.58 7.92 31.10
N TYR A 4 13.77 8.87 31.56
CA TYR A 4 12.43 9.17 31.05
C TYR A 4 12.36 9.67 29.60
N VAL A 5 13.46 10.18 29.05
CA VAL A 5 13.55 10.62 27.64
C VAL A 5 14.15 9.51 26.77
N VAL A 6 15.10 8.75 27.32
CA VAL A 6 15.81 7.69 26.58
C VAL A 6 14.91 6.48 26.35
N LEU A 7 14.11 6.08 27.34
CA LEU A 7 13.29 4.88 27.28
C LEU A 7 12.20 4.92 26.18
N PRO A 8 11.40 6.01 26.05
CA PRO A 8 10.43 6.13 24.95
C PRO A 8 11.09 6.18 23.58
N ALA A 9 12.23 6.86 23.45
CA ALA A 9 12.95 6.98 22.19
C ALA A 9 13.49 5.62 21.72
N VAL A 10 14.08 4.82 22.62
CA VAL A 10 14.56 3.46 22.30
C VAL A 10 13.40 2.55 21.88
N LEU A 11 12.26 2.61 22.58
CA LEU A 11 11.05 1.89 22.19
C LEU A 11 10.51 2.36 20.83
N GLY A 12 10.57 3.67 20.57
CA GLY A 12 10.22 4.27 19.27
C GLY A 12 11.06 3.71 18.12
N PHE A 13 12.38 3.70 18.29
CA PHE A 13 13.30 3.12 17.30
C PHE A 13 13.09 1.61 17.10
N ALA A 14 12.90 0.87 18.20
CA ALA A 14 12.58 -0.56 18.12
C ALA A 14 11.26 -0.82 17.37
N GLY A 15 10.24 0.01 17.60
CA GLY A 15 8.96 -0.03 16.88
C GLY A 15 9.13 0.22 15.39
N CYS A 16 9.85 1.29 15.02
CA CYS A 16 10.16 1.59 13.62
C CYS A 16 10.92 0.45 12.93
N PHE A 17 11.90 -0.16 13.61
CA PHE A 17 12.65 -1.30 13.09
C PHE A 17 11.75 -2.53 12.88
N SER A 18 10.90 -2.85 13.86
CA SER A 18 9.92 -3.94 13.77
C SER A 18 8.97 -3.77 12.58
N VAL A 19 8.48 -2.56 12.34
CA VAL A 19 7.65 -2.23 11.16
C VAL A 19 8.43 -2.42 9.87
N MET A 20 9.68 -1.95 9.83
CA MET A 20 10.53 -2.06 8.64
C MET A 20 10.80 -3.52 8.23
N VAL A 21 10.84 -4.44 9.19
CA VAL A 21 11.00 -5.89 8.95
C VAL A 21 9.66 -6.58 8.70
N SER A 22 8.60 -6.21 9.44
CA SER A 22 7.30 -6.87 9.37
C SER A 22 6.58 -6.64 8.04
N VAL A 23 6.62 -5.42 7.51
CA VAL A 23 5.93 -5.08 6.25
C VAL A 23 6.50 -5.85 5.05
N PRO A 24 7.82 -5.95 4.78
CA PRO A 24 8.35 -6.75 3.67
C PRO A 24 7.98 -8.22 3.78
N LEU A 25 8.00 -8.78 4.99
CA LEU A 25 7.67 -10.19 5.21
C LEU A 25 6.20 -10.46 4.88
N ARG A 26 5.29 -9.58 5.33
CA ARG A 26 3.87 -9.66 4.97
C ARG A 26 3.66 -9.51 3.47
N SER A 27 4.27 -8.49 2.85
CA SER A 27 4.19 -8.25 1.41
C SER A 27 4.74 -9.41 0.57
N LYS A 28 5.86 -10.02 0.96
CA LYS A 28 6.40 -11.21 0.26
C LYS A 28 5.42 -12.37 0.27
N LYS A 29 4.73 -12.64 1.39
CA LYS A 29 3.71 -13.70 1.45
C LYS A 29 2.58 -13.47 0.45
N TYR A 30 2.13 -12.22 0.27
CA TYR A 30 1.11 -11.90 -0.72
C TYR A 30 1.62 -12.06 -2.16
N VAL A 31 2.85 -11.63 -2.44
CA VAL A 31 3.45 -11.77 -3.78
C VAL A 31 3.66 -13.23 -4.16
N VAL A 32 4.05 -14.08 -3.21
CA VAL A 32 4.18 -15.53 -3.46
C VAL A 32 2.82 -16.16 -3.80
N LYS A 33 1.74 -15.73 -3.13
CA LYS A 33 0.37 -16.18 -3.46
C LYS A 33 -0.11 -15.65 -4.82
N ALA A 34 0.32 -14.46 -5.21
CA ALA A 34 -0.11 -13.80 -6.45
C ALA A 34 0.39 -14.51 -7.73
N GLY A 35 1.51 -15.25 -7.67
CA GLY A 35 2.08 -15.92 -8.84
C GLY A 35 3.01 -15.00 -9.64
N LYS A 36 3.19 -15.26 -10.95
CA LYS A 36 4.03 -14.40 -11.79
C LYS A 36 3.34 -13.08 -12.09
N CYS A 37 4.14 -12.01 -12.18
CA CYS A 37 3.64 -10.70 -12.57
C CYS A 37 3.46 -10.67 -14.09
N VAL A 38 2.22 -10.51 -14.53
CA VAL A 38 1.84 -10.45 -15.95
C VAL A 38 1.99 -9.02 -16.48
N LEU A 39 1.62 -8.03 -15.67
CA LEU A 39 1.74 -6.62 -16.02
C LEU A 39 2.24 -5.80 -14.82
N PRO A 40 3.51 -5.37 -14.81
CA PRO A 40 4.02 -4.49 -13.77
C PRO A 40 3.51 -3.06 -13.98
N LEU A 41 2.75 -2.55 -13.02
CA LEU A 41 2.21 -1.19 -13.01
C LEU A 41 3.17 -0.24 -12.28
N ARG A 42 4.47 -0.44 -12.49
CA ARG A 42 5.53 0.26 -11.76
C ARG A 42 5.65 1.70 -12.24
N ARG A 43 5.00 2.61 -11.55
CA ARG A 43 5.41 4.02 -11.53
C ARG A 43 5.28 4.58 -10.13
N GLY A 44 6.27 5.39 -9.76
CA GLY A 44 6.32 5.99 -8.45
C GLY A 44 7.65 6.65 -8.17
N ASN A 45 7.59 7.90 -7.72
CA ASN A 45 8.73 8.64 -7.19
C ASN A 45 9.19 7.97 -5.90
N ALA A 46 10.13 7.02 -6.00
CA ALA A 46 10.80 6.41 -4.86
C ALA A 46 11.44 7.47 -3.94
N LEU A 47 11.78 8.63 -4.51
CA LEU A 47 12.28 9.80 -3.79
C LEU A 47 11.29 10.31 -2.73
N ALA A 48 10.01 10.49 -3.07
CA ALA A 48 9.02 11.00 -2.11
C ALA A 48 8.83 10.05 -0.91
N ALA A 49 8.92 8.75 -1.16
CA ALA A 49 8.83 7.73 -0.13
C ALA A 49 10.11 7.63 0.73
N LYS A 50 11.29 7.87 0.14
CA LYS A 50 12.55 8.02 0.89
C LYS A 50 12.56 9.29 1.74
N LEU A 51 12.05 10.41 1.24
CA LEU A 51 11.95 11.68 1.99
C LEU A 51 11.01 11.56 3.18
N SER A 52 9.83 10.94 3.01
CA SER A 52 8.89 10.71 4.12
C SER A 52 9.47 9.77 5.18
N PHE A 53 10.25 8.76 4.79
CA PHE A 53 10.96 7.94 5.77
C PHE A 53 12.01 8.75 6.55
N LEU A 54 12.76 9.61 5.87
CA LEU A 54 13.76 10.47 6.49
C LEU A 54 13.12 11.45 7.49
N THR A 55 11.96 12.03 7.16
CA THR A 55 11.24 12.93 8.09
C THR A 55 10.72 12.18 9.31
N CYS A 56 10.23 10.94 9.17
CA CYS A 56 9.84 10.11 10.32
C CYS A 56 11.01 9.83 11.27
N VAL A 57 12.19 9.51 10.74
CA VAL A 57 13.40 9.27 11.56
C VAL A 57 13.91 10.55 12.23
N LEU A 58 13.86 11.68 11.53
CA LEU A 58 14.18 13.00 12.08
C LEU A 58 13.24 13.39 13.23
N LEU A 59 11.93 13.12 13.11
CA LEU A 59 10.94 13.38 14.16
C LEU A 59 11.25 12.63 15.46
N VAL A 60 11.60 11.34 15.37
CA VAL A 60 12.01 10.54 16.53
C VAL A 60 13.35 11.02 17.10
N SER A 61 14.24 11.50 16.24
CA SER A 61 15.54 12.05 16.66
C SER A 61 15.40 13.41 17.36
N LEU A 62 14.44 14.25 16.95
CA LEU A 62 14.08 15.51 17.61
C LEU A 62 13.56 15.28 19.04
N SER A 63 12.90 14.15 19.31
CA SER A 63 12.49 13.77 20.67
C SER A 63 13.66 13.53 21.63
N LEU A 64 14.86 13.20 21.12
CA LEU A 64 16.06 13.04 21.94
C LEU A 64 16.72 14.38 22.30
N LEU A 65 16.55 15.40 21.45
CA LEU A 65 17.14 16.74 21.60
C LEU A 65 16.23 17.68 22.38
N GLY A 66 14.91 17.53 22.25
CA GLY A 66 13.92 18.33 22.95
C GLY A 66 13.78 17.92 24.42
N ARG A 67 13.81 18.90 25.34
CA ARG A 67 13.33 18.71 26.73
C ARG A 67 11.79 18.67 26.76
N LEU A 68 11.23 17.71 26.06
CA LEU A 68 9.78 17.50 25.98
C LEU A 68 9.30 16.72 27.21
N SER A 69 8.09 17.05 27.68
CA SER A 69 7.42 16.28 28.73
C SER A 69 7.23 14.82 28.30
N PHE A 70 7.24 13.89 29.25
CA PHE A 70 7.14 12.44 28.99
C PHE A 70 5.97 12.07 28.07
N LEU A 71 4.78 12.63 28.31
CA LEU A 71 3.59 12.38 27.50
C LEU A 71 3.76 12.84 26.04
N ILE A 72 4.40 13.99 25.82
CA ILE A 72 4.63 14.54 24.49
C ILE A 72 5.63 13.65 23.74
N ASN A 73 6.68 13.17 24.41
CA ASN A 73 7.61 12.21 23.82
C ASN A 73 6.95 10.91 23.39
N CYS A 74 6.03 10.37 24.20
CA CYS A 74 5.26 9.18 23.84
C CYS A 74 4.39 9.42 22.58
N ILE A 75 3.71 10.56 22.50
CA ILE A 75 2.88 10.91 21.34
C ILE A 75 3.74 11.05 20.07
N VAL A 76 4.88 11.74 20.16
CA VAL A 76 5.79 11.92 19.01
C VAL A 76 6.39 10.59 18.55
N CYS A 77 6.74 9.69 19.48
CA CYS A 77 7.20 8.35 19.12
C CYS A 77 6.10 7.53 18.43
N ALA A 78 4.87 7.57 18.95
CA ALA A 78 3.74 6.86 18.36
C ALA A 78 3.41 7.35 16.95
N THR A 79 3.39 8.67 16.73
CA THR A 79 3.15 9.25 15.40
C THR A 79 4.29 8.93 14.43
N GLY A 80 5.54 8.92 14.90
CA GLY A 80 6.69 8.46 14.12
C GLY A 80 6.57 7.01 13.65
N ILE A 81 6.13 6.10 14.54
CA ILE A 81 5.91 4.68 14.20
C ILE A 81 4.78 4.54 13.17
N LEU A 82 3.65 5.23 13.36
CA LEU A 82 2.53 5.19 12.40
C LEU A 82 2.92 5.75 11.02
N GLY A 83 3.66 6.86 11.00
CA GLY A 83 4.18 7.43 9.76
C GLY A 83 5.13 6.47 9.05
N CYS A 84 5.99 5.79 9.80
CA CYS A 84 6.89 4.76 9.29
C CYS A 84 6.11 3.58 8.68
N GLU A 85 5.04 3.12 9.33
CA GLU A 85 4.17 2.04 8.82
C GLU A 85 3.49 2.42 7.50
N ILE A 86 2.88 3.60 7.44
CA ILE A 86 2.21 4.10 6.22
C ILE A 86 3.22 4.21 5.08
N THR A 87 4.41 4.74 5.36
CA THR A 87 5.47 4.95 4.37
C THR A 87 6.04 3.62 3.88
N ALA A 88 6.34 2.69 4.79
CA ALA A 88 6.76 1.34 4.45
C ALA A 88 5.71 0.66 3.58
N ARG A 89 4.44 0.68 3.99
CA ARG A 89 3.34 0.10 3.22
C ARG A 89 3.23 0.74 1.83
N SER A 90 3.34 2.06 1.71
CA SER A 90 3.33 2.77 0.42
C SER A 90 4.49 2.35 -0.49
N LEU A 91 5.71 2.21 0.05
CA LEU A 91 6.88 1.71 -0.67
C LEU A 91 6.63 0.30 -1.24
N PHE A 92 6.08 -0.60 -0.42
CA PHE A 92 5.81 -1.97 -0.85
C PHE A 92 4.68 -2.04 -1.88
N ILE A 93 3.61 -1.26 -1.70
CA ILE A 93 2.54 -1.11 -2.71
C ILE A 93 3.14 -0.71 -4.04
N LYS A 94 3.95 0.36 -4.07
CA LYS A 94 4.58 0.84 -5.31
C LYS A 94 5.54 -0.18 -5.93
N LYS A 95 6.28 -0.93 -5.12
CA LYS A 95 7.26 -1.93 -5.61
C LYS A 95 6.59 -3.11 -6.31
N PHE A 96 5.45 -3.55 -5.78
CA PHE A 96 4.71 -4.73 -6.23
C PHE A 96 3.43 -4.36 -7.00
N LYS A 97 3.21 -3.08 -7.31
CA LYS A 97 2.03 -2.62 -8.06
C LYS A 97 2.00 -3.33 -9.42
N GLY A 98 0.95 -4.09 -9.68
CA GLY A 98 0.87 -4.91 -10.89
C GLY A 98 -0.34 -5.85 -10.92
N VAL A 99 -0.58 -6.39 -12.12
CA VAL A 99 -1.47 -7.52 -12.35
C VAL A 99 -0.65 -8.79 -12.33
N TYR A 100 -1.14 -9.80 -11.60
CA TYR A 100 -0.51 -11.08 -11.42
C TYR A 100 -1.42 -12.20 -11.93
N GLU A 101 -0.88 -13.40 -12.08
CA GLU A 101 -1.65 -14.55 -12.58
C GLU A 101 -2.88 -14.88 -11.71
N ASN A 102 -2.74 -14.81 -10.38
CA ASN A 102 -3.79 -15.23 -9.44
C ASN A 102 -4.54 -14.04 -8.80
N GLY A 103 -4.29 -12.81 -9.26
CA GLY A 103 -4.97 -11.64 -8.73
C GLY A 103 -4.28 -10.33 -9.05
N ILE A 104 -4.71 -9.29 -8.35
CA ILE A 104 -4.36 -7.90 -8.63
C ILE A 104 -3.74 -7.28 -7.39
N PHE A 105 -2.66 -6.54 -7.60
CA PHE A 105 -2.00 -5.75 -6.56
C PHE A 105 -1.89 -4.30 -7.01
N ILE A 106 -2.98 -3.54 -6.92
CA ILE A 106 -3.00 -2.11 -7.28
C ILE A 106 -3.03 -1.25 -6.03
N ASN A 107 -3.98 -1.52 -5.14
CA ASN A 107 -4.06 -0.95 -3.80
C ASN A 107 -3.97 -2.09 -2.80
N TYR A 108 -3.30 -1.89 -1.66
CA TYR A 108 -3.29 -2.89 -0.59
C TYR A 108 -4.69 -2.99 0.02
N PRO A 109 -5.23 -4.20 0.26
CA PRO A 109 -4.57 -5.52 0.19
C PRO A 109 -4.57 -6.15 -1.21
N PHE A 110 -3.73 -7.18 -1.40
CA PHE A 110 -3.80 -8.07 -2.57
C PHE A 110 -5.22 -8.62 -2.72
N ILE A 111 -5.77 -8.58 -3.94
CA ILE A 111 -7.09 -9.11 -4.26
C ILE A 111 -6.89 -10.32 -5.17
N SER A 112 -7.25 -11.51 -4.70
CA SER A 112 -7.22 -12.72 -5.53
C SER A 112 -8.39 -12.72 -6.51
N TYR A 113 -8.21 -13.29 -7.70
CA TYR A 113 -9.33 -13.46 -8.65
C TYR A 113 -10.45 -14.33 -8.07
N ASP A 114 -10.10 -15.36 -7.30
CA ASP A 114 -11.06 -16.24 -6.62
C ASP A 114 -11.95 -15.50 -5.62
N ASP A 115 -11.51 -14.36 -5.10
CA ASP A 115 -12.27 -13.54 -4.16
C ASP A 115 -13.20 -12.53 -4.86
N ILE A 116 -13.08 -12.37 -6.19
CA ILE A 116 -13.87 -11.40 -6.96
C ILE A 116 -15.19 -12.07 -7.38
N TYR A 117 -16.29 -11.50 -6.89
CA TYR A 117 -17.63 -11.92 -7.31
C TYR A 117 -18.00 -11.32 -8.66
N SER A 118 -17.82 -10.01 -8.81
CA SER A 118 -18.17 -9.31 -10.05
C SER A 118 -17.42 -7.99 -10.20
N ILE A 119 -17.32 -7.56 -11.46
CA ILE A 119 -16.80 -6.24 -11.82
C ILE A 119 -17.94 -5.50 -12.52
N PRO A 120 -18.64 -4.58 -11.83
CA PRO A 120 -19.79 -3.84 -12.38
C PRO A 120 -19.54 -3.16 -13.72
N ALA A 121 -18.31 -2.70 -13.94
CA ALA A 121 -17.89 -2.08 -15.19
C ALA A 121 -17.99 -2.99 -16.43
N PHE A 122 -17.99 -4.32 -16.25
CA PHE A 122 -18.11 -5.29 -17.34
C PHE A 122 -19.55 -5.80 -17.54
N LEU A 123 -20.49 -5.40 -16.68
CA LEU A 123 -21.89 -5.86 -16.73
C LEU A 123 -22.78 -5.04 -17.67
N TRP A 124 -22.30 -3.94 -18.24
CA TRP A 124 -23.07 -3.08 -19.13
C TRP A 124 -22.57 -3.18 -20.58
N GLU A 125 -23.48 -3.48 -21.51
CA GLU A 125 -23.18 -3.73 -22.94
C GLU A 125 -22.54 -2.53 -23.68
N ASP A 126 -22.65 -1.31 -23.14
CA ASP A 126 -21.98 -0.08 -23.63
C ASP A 126 -20.58 0.17 -23.01
N SER A 127 -19.93 -0.87 -22.48
CA SER A 127 -18.75 -0.73 -21.61
C SER A 127 -17.58 0.05 -22.21
N ALA A 128 -17.35 0.00 -23.52
CA ALA A 128 -16.18 0.64 -24.13
C ALA A 128 -16.23 2.17 -24.10
N GLU A 129 -17.41 2.78 -24.21
CA GLU A 129 -17.57 4.24 -24.10
C GLU A 129 -17.71 4.68 -22.64
N ALA A 130 -18.37 3.87 -21.80
CA ALA A 130 -18.51 4.13 -20.37
C ALA A 130 -17.19 4.02 -19.58
N LEU A 131 -16.14 3.43 -20.17
CA LEU A 131 -14.80 3.26 -19.60
C LEU A 131 -13.80 4.32 -20.08
N LYS A 132 -14.12 5.10 -21.13
CA LYS A 132 -13.29 6.23 -21.57
C LYS A 132 -13.24 7.31 -20.48
N GLY A 133 -12.04 7.82 -20.22
CA GLY A 133 -11.76 8.83 -19.20
C GLY A 133 -11.79 8.33 -17.75
N LYS A 134 -12.04 7.05 -17.49
CA LYS A 134 -12.07 6.52 -16.12
C LYS A 134 -10.67 6.11 -15.65
N THR A 135 -10.39 6.48 -14.41
CA THR A 135 -9.17 6.10 -13.67
C THR A 135 -9.51 5.26 -12.45
N SER A 136 -10.74 4.76 -12.33
CA SER A 136 -11.13 3.91 -11.22
C SER A 136 -12.04 2.75 -11.65
N LEU A 137 -11.87 1.60 -10.99
CA LEU A 137 -12.66 0.40 -11.20
C LEU A 137 -13.26 -0.04 -9.87
N GLN A 138 -14.56 -0.27 -9.82
CA GLN A 138 -15.17 -0.94 -8.68
C GLN A 138 -15.14 -2.45 -8.90
N ILE A 139 -14.82 -3.17 -7.82
CA ILE A 139 -14.80 -4.62 -7.75
C ILE A 139 -15.66 -5.03 -6.55
N VAL A 140 -16.57 -5.97 -6.76
CA VAL A 140 -17.37 -6.60 -5.71
C VAL A 140 -16.71 -7.91 -5.35
N LEU A 141 -16.38 -8.09 -4.06
CA LEU A 141 -15.82 -9.33 -3.55
C LEU A 141 -16.91 -10.31 -3.12
N ASN A 142 -16.58 -11.60 -3.03
CA ASN A 142 -17.46 -12.66 -2.55
C ASN A 142 -17.99 -12.43 -1.12
N ASN A 143 -17.28 -11.65 -0.31
CA ASN A 143 -17.70 -11.25 1.03
C ASN A 143 -18.66 -10.05 1.05
N GLY A 144 -19.13 -9.58 -0.11
CA GLY A 144 -20.03 -8.44 -0.26
C GLY A 144 -19.37 -7.06 -0.11
N LYS A 145 -18.04 -6.99 0.02
CA LYS A 145 -17.32 -5.71 0.08
C LYS A 145 -17.05 -5.17 -1.32
N ASN A 146 -17.29 -3.88 -1.47
CA ASN A 146 -16.96 -3.13 -2.69
C ASN A 146 -15.61 -2.45 -2.51
N ILE A 147 -14.66 -2.76 -3.39
CA ILE A 147 -13.34 -2.15 -3.43
C ILE A 147 -13.21 -1.32 -4.69
N THR A 148 -12.78 -0.07 -4.54
CA THR A 148 -12.43 0.79 -5.67
C THR A 148 -10.92 0.73 -5.90
N LEU A 149 -10.52 0.24 -7.07
CA LEU A 149 -9.17 0.35 -7.59
C LEU A 149 -9.00 1.71 -8.25
N PHE A 150 -7.88 2.37 -7.96
CA PHE A 150 -7.51 3.64 -8.58
C PHE A 150 -6.26 3.42 -9.43
N PHE A 151 -6.31 3.96 -10.65
CA PHE A 151 -5.26 3.94 -11.65
C PHE A 151 -4.72 5.35 -11.80
N GLU A 152 -3.43 5.49 -12.12
CA GLU A 152 -2.81 6.82 -12.25
C GLU A 152 -3.17 7.47 -13.59
N SER A 153 -3.46 6.68 -14.63
CA SER A 153 -3.85 7.18 -15.94
C SER A 153 -4.89 6.29 -16.63
N GLU A 154 -5.59 6.89 -17.60
CA GLU A 154 -6.51 6.18 -18.49
C GLU A 154 -5.79 5.13 -19.36
N GLU A 155 -4.53 5.39 -19.74
CA GLU A 155 -3.70 4.41 -20.45
C GLU A 155 -3.40 3.18 -19.59
N GLU A 156 -3.11 3.39 -18.31
CA GLU A 156 -2.86 2.32 -17.33
C GLU A 156 -4.14 1.48 -17.15
N PHE A 157 -5.29 2.15 -17.01
CA PHE A 157 -6.60 1.54 -16.91
C PHE A 157 -6.92 0.66 -18.13
N SER A 158 -6.77 1.22 -19.33
CA SER A 158 -7.04 0.53 -20.60
C SER A 158 -6.16 -0.71 -20.80
N LYS A 159 -4.92 -0.68 -20.32
CA LYS A 159 -4.01 -1.84 -20.36
C LYS A 159 -4.40 -2.96 -19.40
N VAL A 160 -5.03 -2.63 -18.27
CA VAL A 160 -5.34 -3.60 -17.21
C VAL A 160 -6.66 -4.33 -17.46
N ILE A 161 -7.67 -3.65 -18.03
CA ILE A 161 -8.99 -4.20 -18.35
C ILE A 161 -8.96 -5.59 -19.01
N PRO A 162 -8.22 -5.82 -20.12
CA PRO A 162 -8.24 -7.12 -20.79
C PRO A 162 -7.67 -8.27 -19.94
N TYR A 163 -6.74 -7.97 -19.03
CA TYR A 163 -6.21 -8.98 -18.11
C TYR A 163 -7.20 -9.31 -17.00
N LEU A 164 -8.01 -8.33 -16.57
CA LEU A 164 -9.05 -8.52 -15.56
C LEU A 164 -10.20 -9.37 -16.09
N SER A 165 -10.67 -9.12 -17.31
CA SER A 165 -11.72 -9.93 -17.91
C SER A 165 -11.27 -11.38 -18.11
N THR A 166 -10.03 -11.60 -18.55
CA THR A 166 -9.46 -12.94 -18.74
C THR A 166 -9.20 -13.67 -17.41
N GLY A 167 -8.79 -12.94 -16.36
CA GLY A 167 -8.45 -13.51 -15.06
C GLY A 167 -9.64 -13.91 -14.20
N VAL A 168 -10.77 -13.18 -14.30
CA VAL A 168 -12.00 -13.46 -13.51
C VAL A 168 -12.83 -14.61 -14.10
N HIS A 169 -12.66 -14.93 -15.39
CA HIS A 169 -13.37 -16.02 -16.07
C HIS A 169 -12.56 -17.34 -16.17
N ARG A 170 -11.43 -17.44 -15.47
CA ARG A 170 -10.70 -18.71 -15.31
C ARG A 170 -11.27 -19.52 -14.17
#